data_AF-A0A3D2L6Q8-F1
#
_entry.id   AF-A0A3D2L6Q8-F1
#
_cell.length_a   1.000
_cell.length_b   1.000
_cell.length_c   1.000
_cell.angle_alpha   90.00
_cell.angle_beta   90.00
_cell.angle_gamma   90.00
#
_symmetry.space_group_name_H-M   'P 1'
#
loop_
_entity.id
_entity.type
_entity.pdbx_description
1 polymer ?
#
loop_
_entity_poly.entity_id
_entity_poly.type
_entity_poly.pdbx_seq_one_letter_code
_entity_poly.pdbx_strand_id
1 'polypeptide(L)' 'MGTLVTSDYEIEILSPDAAIAHGHWMLEVEGDNPSGLYTLVLRKIDGGWVIISDTTTSAD' A
#
# COMPACT_ATOMS: atom_id res chain seq x y z
N MET A 1 2.53 -11.79 -16.81
CA MET A 1 3.14 -11.50 -15.49
C MET A 1 3.70 -10.09 -15.59
N GLY A 2 3.25 -9.16 -14.74
CA GLY A 2 3.63 -7.75 -14.81
C GLY A 2 4.53 -7.33 -13.65
N THR A 3 4.95 -6.06 -13.67
CA THR A 3 5.68 -5.43 -12.57
C THR A 3 4.72 -4.57 -11.75
N LEU A 4 4.61 -4.84 -10.45
CA LEU A 4 3.90 -3.94 -9.54
C LEU A 4 4.79 -2.74 -9.23
N VAL A 5 4.31 -1.55 -9.58
CA VAL A 5 4.93 -0.26 -9.26
C VAL A 5 4.07 0.41 -8.20
N THR A 6 4.71 0.94 -7.16
CA THR A 6 4.04 1.75 -6.13
C THR A 6 4.69 3.13 -6.05
N SER A 7 3.91 4.15 -5.72
CA SER A 7 4.36 5.54 -5.65
C SER A 7 3.58 6.35 -4.62
N ASP A 8 4.02 7.60 -4.42
CA ASP A 8 3.32 8.61 -3.61
C ASP A 8 3.04 8.14 -2.18
N TYR A 9 4.09 7.59 -1.56
CA TYR A 9 4.04 7.06 -0.20
C TYR A 9 3.79 8.18 0.82
N GLU A 10 2.64 8.12 1.48
CA GLU A 10 2.34 8.93 2.66
C GLU A 10 2.28 7.99 3.86
N ILE A 11 3.13 8.21 4.87
CA ILE A 11 3.20 7.37 6.06
C ILE A 11 2.95 8.25 7.29
N GLU A 12 1.88 7.95 8.02
CA GLU A 12 1.54 8.59 9.28
C GLU A 12 1.83 7.66 10.44
N ILE A 13 2.71 8.08 11.36
CA ILE A 13 2.99 7.35 12.59
C ILE A 13 1.99 7.80 13.66
N LEU A 14 1.12 6.88 14.08
CA LEU A 14 0.07 7.17 15.06
C LEU A 14 0.52 6.92 16.50
N SER A 15 1.42 5.94 16.69
CA SER A 15 1.98 5.56 17.98
C SER A 15 3.32 4.82 17.77
N PRO A 16 4.06 4.45 18.84
CA PRO A 16 5.28 3.65 18.71
C PRO A 16 5.09 2.28 18.03
N ASP A 17 3.85 1.80 17.92
CA ASP A 17 3.48 0.48 17.41
C ASP A 17 2.32 0.50 16.40
N ALA A 18 1.89 1.66 15.92
CA ALA A 18 0.85 1.85 14.91
C ALA A 18 1.26 2.87 13.84
N ALA A 19 0.96 2.55 12.58
CA ALA A 19 1.09 3.49 11.47
C ALA A 19 0.01 3.24 10.42
N ILE A 20 -0.26 4.26 9.61
CA ILE A 20 -1.03 4.14 8.37
C ILE A 20 -0.10 4.48 7.21
N ALA A 21 -0.17 3.70 6.12
CA ALA A 21 0.51 4.02 4.88
C ALA A 21 -0.53 4.12 3.74
N HIS A 22 -0.47 5.20 3.00
CA HIS A 22 -1.23 5.42 1.77
C HIS A 22 -0.29 5.49 0.58
N GLY A 23 -0.78 5.11 -0.59
CA GLY A 23 -0.03 5.26 -1.83
C GLY A 23 -0.83 4.82 -3.04
N HIS A 24 -0.17 4.93 -4.19
CA HIS A 24 -0.69 4.47 -5.47
C HIS A 24 -0.07 3.13 -5.85
N TRP A 25 -0.82 2.34 -6.60
CA TRP A 25 -0.31 1.14 -7.25
C TRP A 25 -0.60 1.19 -8.75
N MET A 26 0.26 0.55 -9.53
CA MET A 26 0.06 0.27 -10.95
C MET A 26 0.66 -1.10 -11.28
N LEU A 27 -0.02 -1.90 -12.09
CA LEU A 27 0.58 -3.08 -12.70
C LEU A 27 1.05 -2.72 -14.10
N GLU A 28 2.37 -2.69 -14.31
CA GLU A 28 2.95 -2.62 -15.65
C GLU A 28 2.83 -3.98 -16.34
N VAL A 29 1.96 -4.06 -17.33
CA VAL A 29 1.74 -5.24 -18.17
C VAL A 29 1.72 -4.84 -19.64
N GLU A 30 1.77 -5.81 -20.54
CA GLU A 30 1.57 -5.53 -21.96
C GLU A 30 0.09 -5.18 -22.21
N GLY A 31 -0.18 -3.98 -22.70
CA GLY A 31 -1.53 -3.50 -22.95
C GLY A 31 -1.95 -2.42 -21.96
N ASP A 32 -3.04 -2.68 -21.23
CA ASP A 32 -3.60 -1.73 -20.27
C ASP A 32 -2.94 -1.89 -18.89
N ASN A 33 -2.53 -0.79 -18.28
CA ASN A 33 -1.82 -0.76 -17.01
C ASN A 33 -2.79 -0.37 -15.89
N PRO A 34 -3.51 -1.34 -15.28
CA PRO A 34 -4.47 -1.02 -14.24
C PRO A 34 -3.74 -0.39 -13.06
N SER A 35 -4.43 0.55 -12.42
CA SER A 35 -3.88 1.33 -11.32
C SER A 35 -4.94 1.61 -10.27
N GLY A 36 -4.53 2.23 -9.17
CA GLY A 36 -5.43 2.68 -8.13
C GLY A 36 -4.71 3.09 -6.87
N LEU A 37 -5.44 3.05 -5.75
CA LEU A 37 -4.96 3.47 -4.44
C LEU A 37 -4.93 2.31 -3.46
N TYR A 38 -4.08 2.40 -2.47
CA TYR A 38 -4.11 1.52 -1.31
C TYR A 38 -4.03 2.30 0.01
N THR A 39 -4.63 1.71 1.04
CA THR A 39 -4.47 2.10 2.44
C THR A 39 -4.08 0.87 3.26
N LEU A 40 -2.90 0.92 3.88
CA LEU A 40 -2.39 -0.10 4.77
C LEU A 40 -2.45 0.38 6.21
N VAL A 41 -3.04 -0.43 7.09
CA VAL A 41 -2.92 -0.24 8.54
C VAL A 41 -1.81 -1.16 9.03
N LEU A 42 -0.79 -0.59 9.67
CA LEU A 42 0.36 -1.31 10.17
C LEU A 42 0.37 -1.38 11.69
N ARG A 43 0.77 -2.54 12.22
CA ARG A 43 1.07 -2.73 13.63
C ARG A 43 2.45 -3.33 13.82
N LYS A 44 3.13 -2.94 14.89
CA LYS A 44 4.37 -3.59 15.30
C LYS A 44 4.04 -4.77 16.22
N ILE A 45 4.22 -6.00 15.72
CA ILE A 45 3.96 -7.25 16.44
C ILE A 45 5.28 -8.03 16.50
N ASP A 46 5.65 -8.49 17.69
CA ASP A 46 6.90 -9.23 17.95
C ASP A 46 8.16 -8.53 17.40
N GLY A 47 8.15 -7.19 17.43
CA GLY A 47 9.25 -6.36 16.95
C GLY A 47 9.23 -6.06 15.44
N GLY A 48 8.38 -6.71 14.65
CA GLY A 48 8.23 -6.49 13.21
C GLY A 48 6.98 -5.68 12.86
N TRP A 49 7.06 -4.81 11.85
CA TRP A 49 5.88 -4.17 11.29
C TRP A 49 5.14 -5.13 10.36
N VAL A 50 3.85 -5.29 10.58
CA VAL A 50 2.97 -6.14 9.76
C VAL A 50 1.77 -5.33 9.28
N ILE A 51 1.30 -5.63 8.07
CA ILE A 51 0.04 -5.11 7.54
C ILE A 51 -1.08 -5.92 8.21
N ILE A 52 -1.92 -5.24 8.99
CA ILE A 52 -3.07 -5.86 9.67
C ILE A 52 -4.40 -5.61 8.95
N SER A 53 -4.41 -4.64 8.02
CA SER A 53 -5.53 -4.36 7.13
C SER A 53 -5.00 -3.74 5.84
N ASP A 54 -5.57 -4.19 4.72
CA ASP A 54 -5.32 -3.66 3.39
C ASP A 54 -6.67 -3.32 2.75
N THR A 55 -6.85 -2.06 2.41
CA THR A 55 -7.94 -1.59 1.57
C THR A 55 -7.35 -1.07 0.27
N THR A 56 -7.63 -1.76 -0.83
CA THR A 56 -7.14 -1.40 -2.16
C THR A 56 -8.32 -1.12 -3.09
N THR A 57 -8.25 -0.02 -3.84
CA THR A 57 -9.24 0.37 -4.85
C THR A 57 -8.60 0.49 -6.22
N SER A 58 -9.39 0.27 -7.29
CA SER A 58 -8.99 0.55 -8.66
C SER A 58 -9.34 1.98 -9.05
N ALA A 59 -8.51 2.61 -9.88
CA ALA A 59 -8.89 3.77 -10.67
C ALA A 59 -9.70 3.32 -11.90
N ASP A 60 -10.55 4.21 -12.41
CA ASP A 60 -11.31 4.02 -13.66
C ASP A 60 -10.43 4.22 -14.90
#